data_AF-A0AAW5N0D1-F1
#
_entry.id   AF-A0AAW5N0D1-F1
#
_cell.length_a   1.000
_cell.length_b   1.000
_cell.length_c   1.000
_cell.angle_alpha   90.00
_cell.angle_beta   90.00
_cell.angle_gamma   90.00
#
_symmetry.space_group_name_H-M   'P 1'
#
loop_
_entity.id
_entity.type
_entity.pdbx_description
1 polymer ?
#
loop_
_entity_poly.entity_id
_entity_poly.type
_entity_poly.pdbx_seq_one_letter_code
_entity_poly.pdbx_strand_id
1 'polypeptide(L)'
;MNELTTKLQEIMVPKAALIAYAYDSNTYRVHDKYHLELRPISPDGRMGAAIPVSHEFIGALADNYSAEICRIPYGRIPPNLLECNSRKGHEKYIWYNPPGKHLMFFTGGLNIADGEFNLPGVVYKVEKERMDIYAFKGNRPEERTELYRAPFFNVTQSKVCLGSTSLTVPQNPTYADWLAYWEQRFWTSEFSHLGGKGNPTRSNLVIVTENARNAPFDEEELQPLNITLKDLLS
;
A
#
# COMPACT_ATOMS: atom_id res chain seq x y z
N MET A 1 36.75 -21.95 -3.45
CA MET A 1 35.68 -22.06 -2.44
C MET A 1 34.54 -21.19 -2.95
N ASN A 2 33.39 -21.76 -3.29
CA ASN A 2 32.29 -20.99 -3.92
C ASN A 2 31.45 -20.30 -2.84
N GLU A 3 30.84 -19.15 -3.16
CA GLU A 3 30.04 -18.35 -2.22
C GLU A 3 28.92 -19.14 -1.50
N LEU A 4 28.37 -20.15 -2.17
CA LEU A 4 27.41 -21.11 -1.60
C LEU A 4 27.98 -21.88 -0.40
N THR A 5 29.26 -22.24 -0.41
CA THR A 5 29.92 -22.99 0.67
C THR A 5 30.19 -22.09 1.88
N THR A 6 30.41 -20.79 1.66
CA THR A 6 30.61 -19.80 2.73
C THR A 6 29.30 -19.46 3.45
N LYS A 7 28.19 -19.30 2.71
CA LYS A 7 26.86 -19.04 3.28
C LYS A 7 26.30 -20.19 4.13
N LEU A 8 26.65 -21.44 3.79
CA LEU A 8 26.24 -22.63 4.55
C LEU A 8 26.99 -22.80 5.89
N GLN A 9 28.04 -22.03 6.14
CA GLN A 9 28.89 -22.10 7.34
C GLN A 9 28.73 -20.89 8.28
N GLU A 10 27.70 -20.07 8.11
CA GLU A 10 27.45 -18.92 8.98
C GLU A 10 27.03 -19.37 10.39
N ILE A 11 28.01 -19.52 11.28
CA ILE A 11 27.77 -19.76 12.70
C ILE A 11 27.30 -18.46 13.32
N MET A 12 26.08 -18.44 13.86
CA MET A 12 25.58 -17.27 14.61
C MET A 12 26.40 -17.08 15.88
N VAL A 13 27.06 -15.92 16.00
CA VAL A 13 27.80 -15.54 17.21
C VAL A 13 27.02 -14.47 17.95
N PRO A 14 26.57 -14.71 19.19
CA PRO A 14 25.85 -13.71 19.96
C PRO A 14 26.76 -12.51 20.25
N LYS A 15 26.27 -11.29 19.98
CA LYS A 15 27.03 -10.04 20.17
C LYS A 15 26.49 -9.17 21.30
N ALA A 16 25.19 -9.23 21.57
CA ALA A 16 24.56 -8.51 22.66
C ALA A 16 23.18 -9.11 23.00
N ALA A 17 22.69 -8.82 24.20
CA ALA A 17 21.31 -9.05 24.61
C ALA A 17 20.63 -7.70 24.91
N LEU A 18 19.44 -7.49 24.35
CA LEU A 18 18.58 -6.36 24.68
C LEU A 18 17.54 -6.82 25.71
N ILE A 19 17.47 -6.13 26.85
CA ILE A 19 16.53 -6.44 27.92
C ILE A 19 15.57 -5.27 28.06
N ALA A 20 14.27 -5.56 28.05
CA ALA A 20 13.20 -4.60 28.28
C ALA A 20 12.52 -4.88 29.61
N TYR A 21 12.53 -3.90 30.52
CA TYR A 21 11.82 -3.96 31.78
C TYR A 21 10.54 -3.15 31.64
N ALA A 22 9.40 -3.78 31.91
CA ALA A 22 8.14 -3.07 32.06
C ALA A 22 8.02 -2.55 33.49
N TYR A 23 7.53 -1.32 33.65
CA TYR A 23 7.11 -0.86 34.97
C TYR A 23 5.83 -1.60 35.36
N ASP A 24 5.83 -2.28 36.50
CA ASP A 24 4.62 -2.86 37.06
C ASP A 24 3.66 -1.72 37.45
N SER A 25 2.61 -1.51 36.66
CA SER A 25 1.62 -0.48 36.92
C SER A 25 0.24 -1.11 37.06
N ASN A 26 -0.21 -1.26 38.30
CA ASN A 26 -1.57 -1.67 38.68
C ASN A 26 -2.62 -0.58 38.40
N THR A 27 -2.40 0.28 37.40
CA THR A 27 -3.28 1.40 37.04
C THR A 27 -3.30 1.62 35.54
N TYR A 28 -4.51 1.83 35.03
CA TYR A 28 -4.91 2.09 33.64
C TYR A 28 -4.13 3.23 32.97
N ARG A 29 -2.86 3.02 32.61
CA ARG A 29 -2.08 3.92 31.75
C ARG A 29 -1.99 3.33 30.34
N VAL A 30 -2.26 4.19 29.37
CA VAL A 30 -2.50 3.86 27.95
C VAL A 30 -1.21 3.48 27.17
N HIS A 31 -0.04 3.55 27.81
CA HIS A 31 1.23 3.14 27.20
C HIS A 31 2.13 2.45 28.23
N ASP A 32 2.48 1.20 27.95
CA ASP A 32 3.52 0.48 28.70
C ASP A 32 4.84 1.26 28.57
N LYS A 33 5.33 1.78 29.69
CA LYS A 33 6.68 2.35 29.73
C LYS A 33 7.67 1.19 29.85
N TYR A 34 8.67 1.19 28.98
CA TYR A 34 9.77 0.23 29.03
C TYR A 34 11.09 0.96 29.33
N HIS A 35 11.88 0.40 30.24
CA HIS A 35 13.30 0.73 30.38
C HIS A 35 14.10 -0.31 29.59
N LEU A 36 15.02 0.14 28.73
CA LEU A 36 15.80 -0.74 27.86
C LEU A 36 17.27 -0.73 28.30
N GLU A 37 17.85 -1.92 28.39
CA GLU A 37 19.28 -2.13 28.66
C GLU A 37 19.91 -2.99 27.58
N LEU A 38 21.11 -2.61 27.15
CA LEU A 38 21.94 -3.44 26.28
C LEU A 38 23.01 -4.13 27.12
N ARG A 39 23.21 -5.43 26.92
CA ARG A 39 24.30 -6.19 27.52
C ARG A 39 25.18 -6.79 26.43
N PRO A 40 26.41 -6.29 26.23
CA PRO A 40 27.35 -6.88 25.27
C PRO A 40 27.64 -8.34 25.63
N ILE A 41 27.81 -9.20 24.63
CA ILE A 41 28.21 -10.59 24.81
C ILE A 41 29.62 -10.76 24.24
N SER A 42 30.56 -11.16 25.08
CA SER A 42 31.95 -11.38 24.69
C SER A 42 32.10 -12.63 23.81
N PRO A 43 33.22 -12.79 23.09
CA PRO A 43 33.42 -13.93 22.19
C PRO A 43 33.35 -15.31 22.87
N ASP A 44 33.61 -15.39 24.17
CA ASP A 44 33.46 -16.59 25.01
C ASP A 44 32.03 -16.78 25.54
N GLY A 45 31.06 -15.97 25.07
CA GLY A 45 29.64 -16.10 25.39
C GLY A 45 29.23 -15.47 26.72
N ARG A 46 30.10 -14.70 27.39
CA ARG A 46 29.76 -14.06 28.67
C ARG A 46 29.03 -12.75 28.47
N MET A 47 27.96 -12.57 29.24
CA MET A 47 27.16 -11.35 29.21
C MET A 47 27.80 -10.28 30.12
N GLY A 48 28.07 -9.12 29.54
CA GLY A 48 28.64 -7.97 30.22
C GLY A 48 27.64 -7.20 31.09
N ALA A 49 28.14 -6.11 31.67
CA ALA A 49 27.33 -5.16 32.42
C ALA A 49 26.30 -4.46 31.52
N ALA A 50 25.20 -4.03 32.12
CA ALA A 50 24.20 -3.23 31.42
C ALA A 50 24.80 -1.88 31.02
N ILE A 51 24.61 -1.52 29.75
CA ILE A 51 24.91 -0.21 29.21
C ILE A 51 23.64 0.41 28.62
N PRO A 52 23.51 1.75 28.62
CA PRO A 52 22.42 2.41 27.93
C PRO A 52 22.37 2.00 26.46
N VAL A 53 21.16 1.81 25.94
CA VAL A 53 20.98 1.51 24.52
C VAL A 53 21.32 2.75 23.70
N SER A 54 22.28 2.64 22.77
CA SER A 54 22.66 3.75 21.89
C SER A 54 21.74 3.85 20.67
N HIS A 55 21.63 5.06 20.11
CA HIS A 55 20.97 5.27 18.82
C HIS A 55 21.62 4.44 17.70
N GLU A 56 22.93 4.28 17.72
CA GLU A 56 23.67 3.46 16.76
C GLU A 56 23.28 1.98 16.84
N PHE A 57 23.08 1.43 18.05
CA PHE A 57 22.68 0.04 18.21
C PHE A 57 21.23 -0.20 17.77
N ILE A 58 20.31 0.70 18.09
CA ILE A 58 18.93 0.64 17.58
C ILE A 58 18.92 0.81 16.05
N GLY A 59 19.73 1.72 15.51
CA GLY A 59 19.93 1.89 14.08
C GLY A 59 20.42 0.61 13.42
N ALA A 60 21.50 0.01 13.93
CA ALA A 60 22.02 -1.25 13.42
C ALA A 60 21.02 -2.41 13.52
N LEU A 61 20.24 -2.51 14.61
CA LEU A 61 19.16 -3.49 14.71
C LEU A 61 18.07 -3.24 13.66
N ALA A 62 17.65 -1.99 13.49
CA ALA A 62 16.67 -1.60 12.51
C ALA A 62 17.17 -1.85 11.08
N ASP A 63 18.42 -1.55 10.78
CA ASP A 63 19.06 -1.74 9.48
C ASP A 63 19.20 -3.23 9.15
N ASN A 64 19.68 -4.06 10.09
CA ASN A 64 19.82 -5.50 9.88
C ASN A 64 18.45 -6.21 9.79
N TYR A 65 17.44 -5.76 10.53
CA TYR A 65 16.09 -6.30 10.43
C TYR A 65 15.35 -5.82 9.16
N SER A 66 15.55 -4.56 8.77
CA SER A 66 14.93 -3.99 7.57
C SER A 66 15.58 -4.47 6.28
N ALA A 67 16.86 -4.87 6.32
CA ALA A 67 17.56 -5.45 5.17
C ALA A 67 16.88 -6.72 4.63
N GLU A 68 16.12 -7.46 5.44
CA GLU A 68 15.47 -8.68 4.97
C GLU A 68 14.12 -8.44 4.28
N ILE A 69 13.31 -7.45 4.68
CA ILE A 69 12.02 -7.11 4.03
C ILE A 69 11.62 -5.64 4.32
N CYS A 70 12.34 -4.63 3.80
CA CYS A 70 11.84 -3.25 3.87
C CYS A 70 10.85 -2.98 2.73
N ARG A 71 9.56 -2.99 3.07
CA ARG A 71 8.46 -2.57 2.19
C ARG A 71 8.11 -1.09 2.35
N ILE A 72 8.93 -0.34 3.10
CA ILE A 72 8.70 1.09 3.32
C ILE A 72 9.32 1.84 2.13
N PRO A 73 8.51 2.54 1.32
CA PRO A 73 9.01 3.31 0.21
C PRO A 73 9.88 4.49 0.66
N TYR A 74 10.90 4.81 -0.15
CA TYR A 74 11.80 5.94 0.10
C TYR A 74 11.98 6.83 -1.15
N GLY A 75 12.79 7.88 -1.01
CA GLY A 75 13.18 8.74 -2.12
C GLY A 75 12.21 9.89 -2.37
N ARG A 76 12.20 10.40 -3.61
CA ARG A 76 11.43 11.59 -4.00
C ARG A 76 9.93 11.31 -3.91
N ILE A 77 9.19 12.19 -3.26
CA ILE A 77 7.73 12.14 -3.17
C ILE A 77 7.12 12.53 -4.53
N PRO A 78 6.34 11.65 -5.17
CA PRO A 78 5.61 11.97 -6.39
C PRO A 78 4.59 13.09 -6.15
N PRO A 79 4.39 14.01 -7.10
CA PRO A 79 3.49 15.17 -6.92
C PRO A 79 2.02 14.76 -6.78
N ASN A 80 1.66 13.55 -7.19
CA ASN A 80 0.33 12.98 -7.07
C ASN A 80 0.12 12.18 -5.77
N LEU A 81 1.16 11.99 -4.94
CA LEU A 81 1.03 11.39 -3.61
C LEU A 81 0.45 12.43 -2.64
N LEU A 82 -0.74 12.14 -2.12
CA LEU A 82 -1.53 13.03 -1.27
C LEU A 82 -1.24 12.79 0.23
N GLU A 83 -1.08 11.53 0.62
CA GLU A 83 -0.71 11.15 1.98
C GLU A 83 0.27 9.97 1.96
N CYS A 84 1.29 10.04 2.82
CA CYS A 84 2.15 8.91 3.14
C CYS A 84 2.37 8.81 4.66
N ASN A 85 1.88 7.74 5.26
CA ASN A 85 2.23 7.35 6.62
C ASN A 85 3.08 6.08 6.54
N SER A 86 4.36 6.19 6.89
CA SER A 86 5.34 5.10 6.86
C SER A 86 5.56 4.45 8.24
N ARG A 87 4.78 4.83 9.26
CA ARG A 87 4.90 4.25 10.59
C ARG A 87 4.48 2.78 10.53
N LYS A 88 5.37 1.90 11.02
CA LYS A 88 5.15 0.46 11.03
C LYS A 88 3.82 0.11 11.70
N GLY A 89 2.98 -0.68 11.03
CA GLY A 89 1.63 -1.08 11.48
C GLY A 89 0.52 -0.05 11.23
N HIS A 90 0.86 1.13 10.72
CA HIS A 90 -0.06 2.21 10.36
C HIS A 90 0.19 2.70 8.93
N GLU A 91 0.74 1.84 8.07
CA GLU A 91 1.12 2.19 6.71
C GLU A 91 -0.12 2.57 5.89
N LYS A 92 -0.12 3.79 5.37
CA LYS A 92 -1.22 4.37 4.59
C LYS A 92 -0.65 5.22 3.47
N TYR A 93 -1.07 4.95 2.24
CA TYR A 93 -0.68 5.71 1.05
C TYR A 93 -1.93 6.11 0.29
N ILE A 94 -2.07 7.40 0.00
CA ILE A 94 -3.18 7.93 -0.80
C ILE A 94 -2.58 8.75 -1.94
N TRP A 95 -2.94 8.43 -3.17
CA TRP A 95 -2.49 9.16 -4.35
C TRP A 95 -3.59 9.20 -5.41
N TYR A 96 -3.41 10.01 -6.45
CA TYR A 96 -4.39 10.13 -7.52
C TYR A 96 -3.76 10.03 -8.91
N ASN A 97 -4.57 9.61 -9.89
CA ASN A 97 -4.28 9.81 -11.31
C ASN A 97 -5.36 10.72 -11.91
N PRO A 98 -4.99 11.70 -12.77
CA PRO A 98 -5.97 12.50 -13.50
C PRO A 98 -6.77 11.63 -14.49
N PRO A 99 -7.89 12.14 -15.05
CA PRO A 99 -8.56 11.49 -16.16
C PRO A 99 -7.60 11.17 -17.29
N GLY A 100 -7.72 9.98 -17.87
CA GLY A 100 -6.74 9.48 -18.84
C GLY A 100 -7.14 8.15 -19.44
N LYS A 101 -6.28 7.63 -20.32
CA LYS A 101 -6.49 6.31 -20.92
C LYS A 101 -5.73 5.24 -20.15
N HIS A 102 -6.37 4.10 -19.95
CA HIS A 102 -5.72 2.91 -19.43
C HIS A 102 -6.07 1.69 -20.28
N LEU A 103 -5.06 0.83 -20.47
CA LEU A 103 -5.23 -0.49 -21.02
C LEU A 103 -5.94 -1.37 -19.98
N MET A 104 -7.04 -2.00 -20.38
CA MET A 104 -7.85 -2.87 -19.53
C MET A 104 -8.03 -4.23 -20.20
N PHE A 105 -8.04 -5.28 -19.38
CA PHE A 105 -8.22 -6.67 -19.81
C PHE A 105 -9.47 -7.26 -19.18
N PHE A 106 -10.27 -8.01 -19.93
CA PHE A 106 -11.55 -8.52 -19.49
C PHE A 106 -11.69 -10.02 -19.76
N THR A 107 -12.27 -10.74 -18.80
CA THR A 107 -12.66 -12.14 -19.05
C THR A 107 -13.76 -12.18 -20.11
N GLY A 108 -13.76 -13.23 -20.94
CA GLY A 108 -14.75 -13.39 -22.01
C GLY A 108 -16.22 -13.39 -21.53
N GLY A 109 -16.49 -13.66 -20.25
CA GLY A 109 -17.83 -13.60 -19.67
C GLY A 109 -18.46 -12.19 -19.64
N LEU A 110 -17.66 -11.13 -19.76
CA LEU A 110 -18.16 -9.75 -19.78
C LEU A 110 -18.54 -9.24 -21.18
N ASN A 111 -18.14 -9.95 -22.25
CA ASN A 111 -18.32 -9.52 -23.65
C ASN A 111 -17.78 -8.10 -23.95
N ILE A 112 -16.71 -7.70 -23.26
CA ILE A 112 -15.96 -6.46 -23.51
C ILE A 112 -14.61 -6.89 -24.09
N ALA A 113 -14.20 -6.28 -25.20
CA ALA A 113 -12.88 -6.58 -25.77
C ALA A 113 -11.77 -5.84 -24.99
N ASP A 114 -10.60 -6.45 -24.85
CA ASP A 114 -9.43 -5.77 -24.29
C ASP A 114 -9.10 -4.50 -25.10
N GLY A 115 -8.49 -3.51 -24.45
CA GLY A 115 -8.06 -2.30 -25.12
C GLY A 115 -7.89 -1.10 -24.21
N GLU A 116 -7.65 0.06 -24.81
CA GLU A 116 -7.55 1.32 -24.08
C GLU A 116 -8.91 2.00 -23.93
N PHE A 117 -9.20 2.50 -22.73
CA PHE A 117 -10.45 3.16 -22.38
C PHE A 117 -10.18 4.50 -21.69
N ASN A 118 -11.02 5.50 -21.97
CA ASN A 118 -10.96 6.79 -21.29
C ASN A 118 -11.62 6.67 -19.91
N LEU A 119 -10.92 7.06 -18.86
CA LEU A 119 -11.33 6.89 -17.48
C LEU A 119 -11.46 8.26 -16.77
N PRO A 120 -12.31 8.36 -15.73
CA PRO A 120 -12.34 9.53 -14.88
C PRO A 120 -11.04 9.64 -14.06
N GLY A 121 -10.88 10.75 -13.34
CA GLY A 121 -9.85 10.85 -12.32
C GLY A 121 -10.08 9.80 -11.23
N VAL A 122 -9.02 9.18 -10.75
CA VAL A 122 -9.08 8.16 -9.70
C VAL A 122 -8.20 8.49 -8.52
N VAL A 123 -8.68 8.19 -7.31
CA VAL A 123 -7.91 8.22 -6.07
C VAL A 123 -7.73 6.79 -5.59
N TYR A 124 -6.50 6.43 -5.27
CA TYR A 124 -6.16 5.16 -4.66
C TYR A 124 -5.87 5.36 -3.19
N LYS A 125 -6.27 4.41 -2.37
CA LYS A 125 -5.87 4.30 -0.96
C LYS A 125 -5.35 2.89 -0.72
N VAL A 126 -4.13 2.79 -0.20
CA VAL A 126 -3.57 1.53 0.27
C VAL A 126 -3.34 1.60 1.77
N GLU A 127 -3.88 0.61 2.48
CA GLU A 127 -3.75 0.47 3.92
C GLU A 127 -3.85 -1.02 4.29
N LYS A 128 -2.93 -1.52 5.14
CA LYS A 128 -2.92 -2.92 5.62
C LYS A 128 -3.03 -3.97 4.49
N GLU A 129 -2.20 -3.80 3.45
CA GLU A 129 -2.17 -4.65 2.24
C GLU A 129 -3.49 -4.73 1.46
N ARG A 130 -4.41 -3.78 1.68
CA ARG A 130 -5.65 -3.64 0.94
C ARG A 130 -5.60 -2.38 0.10
N MET A 131 -6.26 -2.44 -1.05
CA MET A 131 -6.41 -1.31 -1.97
C MET A 131 -7.88 -0.94 -2.08
N ASP A 132 -8.14 0.34 -1.90
CA ASP A 132 -9.39 0.99 -2.22
C ASP A 132 -9.17 1.95 -3.40
N ILE A 133 -10.17 2.09 -4.26
CA ILE A 133 -10.17 3.00 -5.40
C ILE A 133 -11.48 3.78 -5.44
N TYR A 134 -11.37 5.07 -5.76
CA TYR A 134 -12.46 6.03 -5.84
C TYR A 134 -12.35 6.81 -7.14
N ALA A 135 -13.47 7.28 -7.68
CA ALA A 135 -13.47 8.23 -8.79
C ALA A 135 -13.70 9.66 -8.30
N PHE A 136 -13.19 10.64 -9.03
CA PHE A 136 -13.46 12.06 -8.81
C PHE A 136 -13.64 12.79 -10.14
N LYS A 137 -14.33 13.94 -10.10
CA LYS A 137 -14.55 14.81 -11.26
C LYS A 137 -13.45 15.85 -11.40
N GLY A 138 -13.01 16.13 -12.63
CA GLY A 138 -11.92 17.06 -12.93
C GLY A 138 -10.50 16.45 -12.89
N ASN A 139 -9.47 17.31 -12.90
CA ASN A 139 -8.08 16.87 -13.14
C ASN A 139 -7.23 16.63 -11.89
N ARG A 140 -7.53 17.32 -10.79
CA ARG A 140 -6.78 17.22 -9.54
C ARG A 140 -7.77 17.33 -8.38
N PRO A 141 -7.80 16.38 -7.44
CA PRO A 141 -8.70 16.45 -6.30
C PRO A 141 -8.10 17.38 -5.22
N GLU A 142 -8.98 18.07 -4.53
CA GLU A 142 -8.72 18.90 -3.35
C GLU A 142 -9.42 18.29 -2.13
N GLU A 143 -9.14 18.77 -0.92
CA GLU A 143 -9.73 18.22 0.31
C GLU A 143 -11.26 18.15 0.27
N ARG A 144 -11.93 19.15 -0.33
CA ARG A 144 -13.39 19.21 -0.45
C ARG A 144 -13.95 18.46 -1.65
N THR A 145 -13.11 17.89 -2.51
CA THR A 145 -13.57 17.15 -3.69
C THR A 145 -14.37 15.94 -3.25
N GLU A 146 -15.60 15.87 -3.75
CA GLU A 146 -16.47 14.71 -3.56
C GLU A 146 -15.88 13.48 -4.26
N LEU A 147 -16.04 12.34 -3.61
CA LEU A 147 -15.62 11.06 -4.15
C LEU A 147 -16.83 10.22 -4.57
N TYR A 148 -16.61 9.47 -5.63
CA TYR A 148 -17.61 8.68 -6.32
C TYR A 148 -17.18 7.21 -6.34
N ARG A 149 -18.14 6.32 -6.56
CA ARG A 149 -17.86 4.91 -6.82
C ARG A 149 -16.97 4.81 -8.05
N ALA A 150 -15.88 4.07 -7.94
CA ALA A 150 -15.02 3.83 -9.09
C ALA A 150 -15.77 2.96 -10.11
N PRO A 151 -15.87 3.38 -11.39
CA PRO A 151 -16.67 2.70 -12.41
C PRO A 151 -15.90 1.51 -13.00
N PHE A 152 -15.49 0.57 -12.15
CA PHE A 152 -14.68 -0.59 -12.55
C PHE A 152 -15.26 -1.90 -12.03
N PHE A 153 -15.04 -2.95 -12.82
CA PHE A 153 -15.27 -4.33 -12.37
C PHE A 153 -14.25 -4.70 -11.28
N ASN A 154 -14.50 -5.80 -10.57
CA ASN A 154 -13.68 -6.27 -9.45
C ASN A 154 -13.61 -5.26 -8.26
N VAL A 155 -14.43 -4.20 -8.26
CA VAL A 155 -14.51 -3.22 -7.17
C VAL A 155 -15.86 -3.36 -6.46
N THR A 156 -15.83 -3.54 -5.14
CA THR A 156 -17.04 -3.57 -4.29
C THR A 156 -17.07 -2.33 -3.39
N GLN A 157 -17.96 -1.39 -3.72
CA GLN A 157 -17.95 -0.01 -3.19
C GLN A 157 -16.65 0.70 -3.57
N SER A 158 -15.65 0.67 -2.69
CA SER A 158 -14.29 1.17 -2.95
C SER A 158 -13.25 0.05 -3.00
N LYS A 159 -13.55 -1.11 -2.43
CA LYS A 159 -12.56 -2.17 -2.19
C LYS A 159 -12.24 -2.91 -3.47
N VAL A 160 -10.96 -2.98 -3.81
CA VAL A 160 -10.47 -3.72 -4.97
C VAL A 160 -10.27 -5.19 -4.63
N CYS A 161 -10.80 -6.08 -5.46
CA CYS A 161 -10.45 -7.49 -5.49
C CYS A 161 -9.21 -7.67 -6.36
N LEU A 162 -8.04 -7.83 -5.74
CA LEU A 162 -6.74 -7.90 -6.44
C LEU A 162 -6.43 -9.28 -7.02
N GLY A 163 -7.36 -10.24 -6.91
CA GLY A 163 -7.16 -11.62 -7.32
C GLY A 163 -5.92 -12.27 -6.67
N SER A 164 -5.43 -13.34 -7.29
CA SER A 164 -4.20 -14.05 -6.92
C SER A 164 -3.02 -13.69 -7.83
N THR A 165 -2.87 -12.41 -8.18
CA THR A 165 -1.82 -11.95 -9.10
C THR A 165 -0.43 -12.25 -8.53
N SER A 166 0.43 -12.89 -9.33
CA SER A 166 1.79 -13.31 -8.96
C SER A 166 2.84 -12.18 -8.99
N LEU A 167 2.41 -10.93 -8.83
CA LEU A 167 3.30 -9.78 -8.92
C LEU A 167 4.24 -9.74 -7.70
N THR A 168 5.53 -9.86 -7.95
CA THR A 168 6.55 -9.81 -6.90
C THR A 168 6.51 -8.45 -6.20
N VAL A 169 6.36 -8.47 -4.87
CA VAL A 169 6.42 -7.24 -4.07
C VAL A 169 7.83 -6.67 -4.19
N PRO A 170 7.99 -5.37 -4.55
CA PRO A 170 9.31 -4.77 -4.65
C PRO A 170 9.99 -4.70 -3.26
N GLN A 171 11.29 -4.98 -3.23
CA GLN A 171 12.14 -4.79 -2.05
C GLN A 171 12.79 -3.41 -2.10
N ASN A 172 12.74 -2.66 -1.00
CA ASN A 172 13.25 -1.28 -0.95
C ASN A 172 12.69 -0.43 -2.11
N PRO A 173 11.35 -0.28 -2.25
CA PRO A 173 10.78 0.50 -3.35
C PRO A 173 11.06 1.99 -3.17
N THR A 174 11.15 2.75 -4.26
CA THR A 174 10.89 4.20 -4.16
C THR A 174 9.39 4.44 -4.00
N TYR A 175 8.96 5.65 -3.60
CA TYR A 175 7.54 6.01 -3.64
C TYR A 175 6.92 5.78 -5.03
N ALA A 176 7.62 6.15 -6.09
CA ALA A 176 7.14 5.92 -7.46
C ALA A 176 6.96 4.43 -7.77
N ASP A 177 7.93 3.59 -7.41
CA ASP A 177 7.86 2.14 -7.63
C ASP A 177 6.71 1.51 -6.83
N TRP A 178 6.48 1.99 -5.60
CA TRP A 178 5.41 1.49 -4.74
C TRP A 178 4.02 1.82 -5.31
N LEU A 179 3.82 3.05 -5.77
CA LEU A 179 2.56 3.48 -6.39
C LEU A 179 2.32 2.69 -7.68
N ALA A 180 3.34 2.59 -8.54
CA ALA A 180 3.28 1.83 -9.79
C ALA A 180 2.97 0.35 -9.55
N TYR A 181 3.55 -0.26 -8.50
CA TYR A 181 3.26 -1.65 -8.12
C TYR A 181 1.77 -1.86 -7.83
N TRP A 182 1.15 -0.99 -7.02
CA TRP A 182 -0.27 -1.11 -6.69
C TRP A 182 -1.18 -0.82 -7.88
N GLU A 183 -0.85 0.18 -8.68
CA GLU A 183 -1.57 0.46 -9.93
C GLU A 183 -1.49 -0.72 -10.89
N GLN A 184 -0.31 -1.31 -11.08
CA GLN A 184 -0.12 -2.48 -11.93
C GLN A 184 -0.97 -3.66 -11.43
N ARG A 185 -0.96 -3.93 -10.12
CA ARG A 185 -1.80 -5.00 -9.55
C ARG A 185 -3.28 -4.84 -9.87
N PHE A 186 -3.77 -3.62 -9.99
CA PHE A 186 -5.15 -3.35 -10.36
C PHE A 186 -5.35 -3.44 -11.88
N TRP A 187 -4.59 -2.67 -12.67
CA TRP A 187 -4.82 -2.52 -14.11
C TRP A 187 -4.41 -3.72 -14.95
N THR A 188 -3.43 -4.51 -14.50
CA THR A 188 -3.05 -5.75 -15.18
C THR A 188 -3.81 -6.96 -14.66
N SER A 189 -4.80 -6.76 -13.78
CA SER A 189 -5.73 -7.83 -13.41
C SER A 189 -6.82 -7.97 -14.47
N GLU A 190 -7.29 -9.20 -14.68
CA GLU A 190 -8.40 -9.45 -15.60
C GLU A 190 -9.72 -9.07 -14.92
N PHE A 191 -10.39 -8.05 -15.44
CA PHE A 191 -11.70 -7.63 -14.99
C PHE A 191 -12.73 -8.72 -15.30
N SER A 192 -13.45 -9.20 -14.29
CA SER A 192 -14.25 -10.42 -14.42
C SER A 192 -15.68 -10.33 -13.93
N HIS A 193 -15.95 -9.54 -12.88
CA HIS A 193 -17.29 -9.50 -12.29
C HIS A 193 -17.64 -8.13 -11.71
N LEU A 194 -18.93 -7.85 -11.62
CA LEU A 194 -19.45 -6.75 -10.83
C LEU A 194 -19.23 -7.03 -9.34
N GLY A 195 -18.84 -6.00 -8.58
CA GLY A 195 -18.72 -6.12 -7.13
C GLY A 195 -20.05 -6.44 -6.46
N GLY A 196 -19.99 -7.07 -5.29
CA GLY A 196 -21.16 -7.62 -4.58
C GLY A 196 -22.19 -6.58 -4.06
N LYS A 197 -21.99 -5.29 -4.35
CA LYS A 197 -22.85 -4.17 -3.90
C LYS A 197 -23.59 -3.46 -5.04
N GLY A 198 -23.67 -4.11 -6.19
CA GLY A 198 -24.44 -3.63 -7.35
C GLY A 198 -23.62 -2.78 -8.32
N ASN A 199 -24.31 -2.19 -9.29
CA ASN A 199 -23.71 -1.42 -10.37
C ASN A 199 -23.10 -0.10 -9.85
N PRO A 200 -21.82 0.22 -10.16
CA PRO A 200 -21.16 1.43 -9.66
C PRO A 200 -21.52 2.71 -10.43
N THR A 201 -22.11 2.57 -11.62
CA THR A 201 -22.50 3.67 -12.53
C THR A 201 -24.01 3.87 -12.59
N ARG A 202 -24.54 5.00 -13.08
CA ARG A 202 -25.99 5.21 -13.20
C ARG A 202 -26.62 4.23 -14.21
N SER A 203 -25.95 4.04 -15.34
CA SER A 203 -26.28 3.10 -16.41
C SER A 203 -25.47 1.81 -16.28
N ASN A 204 -25.83 0.74 -17.01
CA ASN A 204 -25.10 -0.54 -16.97
C ASN A 204 -23.60 -0.36 -17.22
N LEU A 205 -22.75 -0.86 -16.31
CA LEU A 205 -21.30 -0.67 -16.39
C LEU A 205 -20.68 -1.15 -17.70
N VAL A 206 -21.14 -2.27 -18.27
CA VAL A 206 -20.63 -2.79 -19.55
C VAL A 206 -20.81 -1.75 -20.66
N ILE A 207 -21.98 -1.12 -20.71
CA ILE A 207 -22.29 -0.07 -21.70
C ILE A 207 -21.43 1.16 -21.46
N VAL A 208 -21.31 1.60 -20.21
CA VAL A 208 -20.48 2.77 -19.85
C VAL A 208 -19.02 2.54 -20.22
N THR A 209 -18.47 1.36 -19.93
CA THR A 209 -17.10 0.99 -20.28
C THR A 209 -16.89 0.95 -21.80
N GLU A 210 -17.77 0.30 -22.57
CA GLU A 210 -17.63 0.27 -24.03
C GLU A 210 -17.75 1.65 -24.68
N ASN A 211 -18.66 2.50 -24.19
CA ASN A 211 -18.77 3.88 -24.68
C ASN A 211 -17.48 4.68 -24.44
N ALA A 212 -16.85 4.47 -23.27
CA ALA A 212 -15.62 5.12 -22.89
C ALA A 212 -14.39 4.68 -23.72
N ARG A 213 -14.50 3.64 -24.56
CA ARG A 213 -13.43 3.23 -25.49
C ARG A 213 -13.12 4.32 -26.52
N ASN A 214 -14.18 4.90 -27.11
CA ASN A 214 -14.06 5.82 -28.25
C ASN A 214 -14.46 7.26 -27.92
N ALA A 215 -14.99 7.51 -26.72
CA ALA A 215 -15.37 8.83 -26.24
C ALA A 215 -14.75 9.12 -24.86
N PRO A 216 -14.59 10.41 -24.47
CA PRO A 216 -14.29 10.76 -23.09
C PRO A 216 -15.27 10.11 -22.11
N PHE A 217 -14.80 9.78 -20.91
CA PHE A 217 -15.67 9.24 -19.87
C PHE A 217 -16.77 10.24 -19.50
N ASP A 218 -18.02 9.78 -19.43
CA ASP A 218 -19.15 10.61 -19.00
C ASP A 218 -19.19 10.71 -17.47
N GLU A 219 -18.81 11.86 -16.91
CA GLU A 219 -18.82 12.10 -15.47
C GLU A 219 -20.22 12.03 -14.85
N GLU A 220 -21.31 12.12 -15.63
CA GLU A 220 -22.67 11.93 -15.14
C GLU A 220 -22.99 10.49 -14.79
N GLU A 221 -22.19 9.53 -15.24
CA GLU A 221 -22.33 8.12 -14.83
C GLU A 221 -21.85 7.86 -13.40
N LEU A 222 -21.08 8.77 -12.81
CA LEU A 222 -20.53 8.60 -11.48
C LEU A 222 -21.61 8.67 -10.37
N GLN A 223 -21.65 7.65 -9.52
CA GLN A 223 -22.50 7.63 -8.33
C GLN A 223 -21.76 8.16 -7.10
N PRO A 224 -22.31 9.15 -6.37
CA PRO A 224 -21.65 9.72 -5.20
C PRO A 224 -21.56 8.71 -4.05
N LEU A 225 -20.47 8.80 -3.28
CA LEU A 225 -20.30 8.05 -2.03
C LEU A 225 -20.68 8.86 -0.79
N ASN A 226 -21.02 10.15 -0.95
CA ASN A 226 -21.26 11.10 0.13
C ASN A 226 -20.07 11.22 1.10
N ILE A 227 -18.85 11.12 0.55
CA ILE A 227 -17.59 11.38 1.24
C ILE A 227 -16.74 12.31 0.37
N THR A 228 -15.77 12.95 1.00
CA THR A 228 -14.80 13.85 0.36
C THR A 228 -13.39 13.29 0.46
N LEU A 229 -12.44 13.86 -0.28
CA LEU A 229 -11.03 13.50 -0.14
C LEU A 229 -10.54 13.68 1.31
N LYS A 230 -10.99 14.73 2.00
CA LYS A 230 -10.63 14.99 3.40
C LYS A 230 -10.97 13.81 4.32
N ASP A 231 -12.09 13.13 4.08
CA ASP A 231 -12.51 11.98 4.89
C ASP A 231 -11.54 10.79 4.72
N LEU A 232 -10.85 10.70 3.57
CA LEU A 232 -9.79 9.71 3.38
C LEU A 232 -8.46 10.12 4.02
N LEU A 233 -8.16 11.42 4.04
CA LEU A 233 -6.91 11.99 4.58
C LEU A 233 -6.89 12.10 6.12
N SER A 234 -8.02 11.79 6.77
CA SER A 234 -8.19 11.86 8.22
C SER A 234 -7.57 10.67 8.97
#